data_AF-A0A1V3XWQ6-F1
#
_entry.id   AF-A0A1V3XWQ6-F1
#
_cell.length_a   1.000
_cell.length_b   1.000
_cell.length_c   1.000
_cell.angle_alpha   90.00
_cell.angle_beta   90.00
_cell.angle_gamma   90.00
#
_symmetry.space_group_name_H-M   'P 1'
#
loop_
_entity.id
_entity.type
_entity.pdbx_description
1 polymer ?
#
loop_
_entity_poly.entity_id
_entity_poly.type
_entity_poly.pdbx_seq_one_letter_code
_entity_poly.pdbx_strand_id
1 'polypeptide(L)'
;MGDGGAGAKTLRGGKMEDVIFAGTSSRAPLGRAEVTVTIDNSDNALPIEYTEVSITRRMFRDGASEYEINGSSCRLMDVQELLSDSGIGREMHVIVGQGKLDEILQSRPEERRAFIEEAAGVLKHRKRKEKALRKLDAMAANLARLTDLTTELRRQLKPLGRQAEVARRAATIQADLRDARLRLAADDLVGRRAERASILDAENAMRREHDEAAARLSVAAEELAAHEAALTELSQRAEAVQHTWFGLSALAERVGATVRIASERAQHLDVEPVAASDTDPEALEAEAERVAAAEQQLLAELAAARTRLDAARAELSQRERQAAEADRAHLAAVRAEADRREGLARLAGQVETMRARVESIDDSVARLSERIDEAAARAQQARAEFEAVQGRVGELDQGEVGLDEQHERTVAALRLADQRVAELQVAERDAERRVASLRARIDALSVGLDRKDGAAWLARNHGGAGVLGPIAQLVKVRPGYEAALAAVLGAAADALAVDGPGAARAAVSALKEADGGRAALVLSDWPARTIPPRSYLAARGGHWI
;
A
#
# COMPACT_ATOMS: atom_id res chain seq x y z
N MET A 1 -3.98 -7.62 38.49
CA MET A 1 -3.18 -7.93 39.69
C MET A 1 -3.60 -6.98 40.80
N GLY A 2 -4.65 -7.36 41.52
CA GLY A 2 -5.07 -6.68 42.75
C GLY A 2 -4.85 -7.68 43.87
N ASP A 3 -3.96 -7.33 44.79
CA ASP A 3 -3.61 -8.10 45.96
C ASP A 3 -4.85 -8.22 46.87
N GLY A 4 -5.61 -9.30 46.69
CA GLY A 4 -6.86 -9.57 47.38
C GLY A 4 -6.63 -10.51 48.57
N GLY A 5 -5.58 -10.27 49.35
CA GLY A 5 -5.34 -10.97 50.61
C GLY A 5 -6.51 -10.74 51.57
N ALA A 6 -7.36 -11.74 51.76
CA ALA A 6 -8.27 -11.79 52.90
C ALA A 6 -7.39 -11.84 54.16
N GLY A 7 -7.22 -10.68 54.80
CA GLY A 7 -6.27 -10.51 55.89
C GLY A 7 -6.55 -11.46 57.06
N ALA A 8 -5.49 -12.07 57.59
CA ALA A 8 -5.46 -12.84 58.83
C ALA A 8 -5.76 -12.00 60.09
N LYS A 9 -6.34 -10.79 59.95
CA LYS A 9 -6.56 -9.81 61.04
C LYS A 9 -7.50 -10.31 62.14
N THR A 10 -8.32 -11.33 61.85
CA THR A 10 -9.27 -11.94 62.80
C THR A 10 -8.85 -13.33 63.28
N LEU A 11 -7.72 -13.87 62.81
CA LEU A 11 -7.18 -15.17 63.21
C LEU A 11 -6.04 -14.97 64.24
N ARG A 12 -5.81 -15.95 65.12
CA ARG A 12 -4.74 -15.89 66.15
C ARG A 12 -3.31 -15.85 65.58
N GLY A 13 -3.13 -16.06 64.27
CA GLY A 13 -1.86 -15.98 63.55
C GLY A 13 -1.73 -14.66 62.78
N GLY A 14 -0.52 -14.07 62.77
CA GLY A 14 -0.27 -12.79 62.11
C GLY A 14 -0.19 -12.90 60.59
N LYS A 15 0.06 -14.11 60.05
CA LYS A 15 0.13 -14.39 58.62
C LYS A 15 -0.77 -15.56 58.26
N MET A 16 -1.22 -15.60 57.01
CA MET A 16 -2.11 -16.66 56.53
C MET A 16 -1.39 -18.03 56.43
N GLU A 17 -0.06 -18.02 56.36
CA GLU A 17 0.80 -19.21 56.44
C GLU A 17 0.75 -19.90 57.82
N ASP A 18 0.44 -19.15 58.88
CA ASP A 18 0.40 -19.66 60.27
C ASP A 18 -0.76 -20.64 60.51
N VAL A 19 -1.69 -20.76 59.55
CA VAL A 19 -2.80 -21.72 59.57
C VAL A 19 -2.34 -23.12 59.12
N ILE A 20 -1.19 -23.24 58.46
CA ILE A 20 -0.64 -24.51 58.00
C ILE A 20 0.12 -25.19 59.15
N PHE A 21 -0.12 -26.50 59.34
CA PHE A 21 0.54 -27.27 60.40
C PHE A 21 2.07 -27.16 60.33
N ALA A 22 2.66 -26.51 61.33
CA ALA A 22 4.09 -26.20 61.39
C ALA A 22 4.97 -27.38 61.85
N GLY A 23 4.37 -28.54 62.19
CA GLY A 23 5.08 -29.71 62.72
C GLY A 23 5.07 -29.78 64.25
N THR A 24 5.35 -30.97 64.79
CA THR A 24 5.61 -31.21 66.22
C THR A 24 6.89 -32.04 66.37
N SER A 25 7.37 -32.25 67.60
CA SER A 25 8.53 -33.11 67.87
C SER A 25 8.40 -34.55 67.34
N SER A 26 7.18 -35.00 67.05
CA SER A 26 6.86 -36.34 66.53
C SER A 26 6.34 -36.38 65.10
N ARG A 27 6.07 -35.23 64.45
CA ARG A 27 5.53 -35.16 63.08
C ARG A 27 6.12 -34.02 62.28
N ALA A 28 6.52 -34.34 61.05
CA ALA A 28 7.07 -33.37 60.11
C ALA A 28 6.04 -32.28 59.72
N PRO A 29 6.50 -31.06 59.44
CA PRO A 29 5.67 -29.97 58.92
C PRO A 29 5.00 -30.35 57.59
N LEU A 30 3.77 -29.88 57.38
CA LEU A 30 3.05 -30.04 56.11
C LEU A 30 3.23 -28.78 55.24
N GLY A 31 3.26 -28.99 53.92
CA GLY A 31 3.43 -27.92 52.91
C GLY A 31 2.13 -27.27 52.42
N ARG A 32 0.97 -27.83 52.78
CA ARG A 32 -0.35 -27.33 52.42
C ARG A 32 -1.36 -27.57 53.52
N ALA A 33 -2.40 -26.75 53.56
CA ALA A 33 -3.62 -26.99 54.33
C ALA A 33 -4.82 -26.95 53.38
N GLU A 34 -5.74 -27.89 53.55
CA GLU A 34 -7.01 -27.88 52.82
C GLU A 34 -8.17 -27.99 53.80
N VAL A 35 -9.22 -27.23 53.51
CA VAL A 35 -10.48 -27.28 54.24
C VAL A 35 -11.59 -27.42 53.22
N THR A 36 -12.38 -28.47 53.37
CA THR A 36 -13.60 -28.70 52.58
C THR A 36 -14.79 -28.47 53.49
N VAL A 37 -15.67 -27.55 53.11
CA VAL A 37 -16.96 -27.34 53.75
C VAL A 37 -18.02 -27.91 52.81
N THR A 38 -18.75 -28.90 53.30
CA THR A 38 -19.86 -29.50 52.58
C THR A 38 -21.16 -28.94 53.14
N ILE A 39 -21.90 -28.24 52.28
CA ILE A 39 -23.17 -27.59 52.62
C ILE A 39 -24.29 -28.39 51.95
N ASP A 40 -25.28 -28.79 52.74
CA ASP A 40 -26.54 -29.30 52.22
C ASP A 40 -27.32 -28.14 51.58
N ASN A 41 -27.56 -28.23 50.27
CA ASN A 41 -28.25 -27.23 49.47
C ASN A 41 -29.60 -27.78 48.97
N SER A 42 -30.21 -28.70 49.74
CA SER A 42 -31.53 -29.26 49.42
C SER A 42 -32.65 -28.22 49.40
N ASP A 43 -32.45 -27.06 50.05
CA ASP A 43 -33.34 -25.90 50.00
C ASP A 43 -33.07 -24.94 48.83
N ASN A 44 -32.06 -25.22 47.98
CA ASN A 44 -31.57 -24.36 46.89
C ASN A 44 -31.25 -22.92 47.33
N ALA A 45 -30.74 -22.74 48.55
CA ALA A 45 -30.28 -21.44 49.04
C ALA A 45 -29.05 -20.90 48.27
N LEU A 46 -28.24 -21.78 47.69
CA LEU A 46 -27.14 -21.44 46.79
C LEU A 46 -27.62 -21.52 45.33
N PRO A 47 -27.30 -20.54 44.47
CA PRO A 47 -27.66 -20.52 43.04
C PRO A 47 -26.84 -21.51 42.20
N ILE A 48 -26.75 -22.75 42.65
CA ILE A 48 -26.09 -23.88 42.01
C ILE A 48 -26.99 -25.10 42.21
N GLU A 49 -27.12 -25.89 41.17
CA GLU A 49 -28.09 -26.98 41.09
C GLU A 49 -27.59 -28.30 41.70
N TYR A 50 -26.59 -28.25 42.57
CA TYR A 50 -26.16 -29.37 43.40
C TYR A 50 -26.87 -29.33 44.75
N THR A 51 -27.51 -30.44 45.13
CA THR A 51 -28.12 -30.64 46.45
C THR A 51 -27.11 -30.74 47.59
N GLU A 52 -25.84 -30.95 47.28
CA GLU A 52 -24.74 -30.93 48.24
C GLU A 52 -23.57 -30.20 47.58
N VAL A 53 -23.12 -29.10 48.19
CA VAL A 53 -22.08 -28.23 47.63
C VAL A 53 -20.85 -28.30 48.53
N SER A 54 -19.78 -28.88 48.01
CA SER A 54 -18.47 -28.97 48.67
C SER A 54 -17.56 -27.84 48.19
N ILE A 55 -17.33 -26.85 49.04
CA ILE A 55 -16.41 -25.75 48.79
C ILE A 55 -15.07 -26.10 49.45
N THR A 56 -14.03 -26.28 48.64
CA THR A 56 -12.68 -26.56 49.13
C THR A 56 -11.80 -25.35 48.94
N ARG A 57 -11.10 -24.94 49.99
CA ARG A 57 -10.01 -23.98 49.91
C ARG A 57 -8.71 -24.70 50.21
N ARG A 58 -7.77 -24.69 49.26
CA ARG A 58 -6.40 -25.17 49.48
C ARG A 58 -5.46 -23.98 49.62
N MET A 59 -4.56 -24.08 50.58
CA MET A 59 -3.58 -23.05 50.91
C MET A 59 -2.19 -23.65 50.93
N PHE A 60 -1.25 -22.94 50.31
CA PHE A 60 0.15 -23.33 50.19
C PHE A 60 1.04 -22.35 50.98
N ARG A 61 2.24 -22.80 51.36
CA ARG A 61 3.21 -21.98 52.12
C ARG A 61 3.78 -20.81 51.33
N ASP A 62 3.66 -20.81 50.00
CA ASP A 62 4.08 -19.71 49.11
C ASP A 62 3.06 -18.57 49.07
N GLY A 63 1.95 -18.68 49.83
CA GLY A 63 0.87 -17.70 49.87
C GLY A 63 -0.20 -17.91 48.79
N ALA A 64 -0.05 -18.90 47.90
CA ALA A 64 -1.07 -19.22 46.92
C ALA A 64 -2.30 -19.85 47.61
N SER A 65 -3.49 -19.42 47.18
CA SER A 65 -4.76 -20.00 47.59
C SER A 65 -5.52 -20.46 46.35
N GLU A 66 -5.91 -21.73 46.34
CA GLU A 66 -6.77 -22.33 45.31
C GLU A 66 -8.17 -22.55 45.89
N TYR A 67 -9.18 -22.34 45.04
CA TYR A 67 -10.58 -22.49 45.40
C TYR A 67 -11.22 -23.52 44.47
N GLU A 68 -11.94 -24.47 45.04
CA GLU A 68 -12.69 -25.47 44.29
C GLU A 68 -14.14 -25.52 44.76
N ILE A 69 -15.07 -25.63 43.82
CA ILE A 69 -16.47 -25.94 44.08
C ILE A 69 -16.71 -27.33 43.48
N ASN A 70 -17.12 -28.30 44.30
CA ASN A 70 -17.33 -29.69 43.91
C ASN A 70 -16.14 -30.30 43.15
N GLY A 71 -14.92 -29.94 43.54
CA GLY A 71 -13.67 -30.40 42.93
C GLY A 71 -13.25 -29.67 41.64
N SER A 72 -14.03 -28.71 41.16
CA SER A 72 -13.69 -27.86 40.01
C SER A 72 -13.01 -26.57 40.45
N SER A 73 -11.82 -26.27 39.90
CA SER A 73 -11.10 -25.03 40.18
C SER A 73 -11.89 -23.80 39.74
N CYS A 74 -11.99 -22.80 40.62
CA CYS A 74 -12.75 -21.57 40.42
C CYS A 74 -12.00 -20.36 40.99
N ARG A 75 -12.42 -19.14 40.64
CA ARG A 75 -11.80 -17.92 41.19
C ARG A 75 -12.47 -17.56 42.50
N LEU A 76 -11.73 -16.85 43.36
CA LEU A 76 -12.26 -16.28 44.61
C LEU A 76 -13.55 -15.46 44.38
N MET A 77 -13.63 -14.71 43.27
CA MET A 77 -14.81 -13.91 42.96
C MET A 77 -16.05 -14.78 42.70
N ASP A 78 -15.86 -15.96 42.10
CA ASP A 78 -16.94 -16.88 41.78
C ASP A 78 -17.48 -17.54 43.07
N VAL A 79 -16.60 -17.91 44.02
CA VAL A 79 -16.99 -18.38 45.37
C VAL A 79 -17.69 -17.28 46.17
N GLN A 80 -17.22 -16.04 46.07
CA GLN A 80 -17.84 -14.89 46.75
C GLN A 80 -19.22 -14.55 46.19
N GLU A 81 -19.40 -14.62 44.88
CA GLU A 81 -20.71 -14.41 44.24
C GLU A 81 -21.69 -15.52 44.63
N LEU A 82 -21.24 -16.77 44.65
CA LEU A 82 -22.03 -17.92 45.09
C LEU A 82 -22.55 -17.78 46.53
N LEU A 83 -21.68 -17.41 47.46
CA LEU A 83 -22.02 -17.26 48.88
C LEU A 83 -22.74 -15.94 49.20
N SER A 84 -22.82 -15.00 48.26
CA SER A 84 -23.44 -13.69 48.49
C SER A 84 -24.97 -13.76 48.61
N ASP A 85 -25.60 -14.76 47.98
CA ASP A 85 -27.05 -14.92 47.97
C ASP A 85 -27.56 -15.85 49.09
N SER A 86 -26.72 -16.77 49.60
CA SER A 86 -27.06 -17.68 50.71
C SER A 86 -26.89 -17.07 52.10
N GLY A 87 -26.45 -15.81 52.18
CA GLY A 87 -26.14 -15.14 53.44
C GLY A 87 -24.84 -15.60 54.10
N ILE A 88 -24.07 -16.50 53.46
CA ILE A 88 -22.82 -17.13 53.97
C ILE A 88 -21.54 -16.38 53.52
N GLY A 89 -21.69 -15.26 52.81
CA GLY A 89 -20.60 -14.50 52.20
C GLY A 89 -19.59 -13.85 53.17
N ARG A 90 -18.66 -13.06 52.60
CA ARG A 90 -17.48 -12.48 53.29
C ARG A 90 -17.79 -11.68 54.56
N GLU A 91 -19.03 -11.29 54.77
CA GLU A 91 -19.51 -10.40 55.84
C GLU A 91 -20.66 -11.06 56.66
N MET A 92 -20.58 -12.39 56.83
CA MET A 92 -21.44 -13.22 57.68
C MET A 92 -21.84 -12.61 59.04
N HIS A 93 -23.14 -12.33 59.24
CA HIS A 93 -23.74 -11.99 60.54
C HIS A 93 -23.93 -13.21 61.46
N VAL A 94 -23.68 -14.43 60.97
CA VAL A 94 -23.91 -15.69 61.70
C VAL A 94 -22.68 -16.10 62.53
N ILE A 95 -21.48 -15.61 62.19
CA ILE A 95 -20.24 -15.92 62.92
C ILE A 95 -19.76 -14.66 63.65
N VAL A 96 -20.08 -14.56 64.94
CA VAL A 96 -19.66 -13.43 65.78
C VAL A 96 -18.23 -13.68 66.26
N GLY A 97 -17.26 -13.06 65.58
CA GLY A 97 -15.88 -12.98 66.06
C GLY A 97 -15.78 -12.17 67.37
N GLN A 98 -14.78 -12.47 68.20
CA GLN A 98 -14.54 -11.73 69.45
C GLN A 98 -14.29 -10.24 69.13
N GLY A 99 -15.13 -9.34 69.66
CA GLY A 99 -15.04 -7.88 69.43
C GLY A 99 -15.87 -7.32 68.26
N LYS A 100 -16.55 -8.16 67.46
CA LYS A 100 -17.41 -7.71 66.33
C LYS A 100 -18.64 -6.92 66.76
N LEU A 101 -19.17 -7.19 67.97
CA LEU A 101 -20.35 -6.50 68.49
C LEU A 101 -20.05 -5.04 68.83
N ASP A 102 -18.89 -4.78 69.42
CA ASP A 102 -18.43 -3.42 69.76
C ASP A 102 -18.15 -2.60 68.49
N GLU A 103 -17.61 -3.23 67.44
CA GLU A 103 -17.39 -2.60 66.13
C GLU A 103 -18.70 -2.08 65.51
N ILE A 104 -19.77 -2.88 65.55
CA ILE A 104 -21.07 -2.49 65.02
C ILE A 104 -21.69 -1.35 65.85
N LEU A 105 -21.58 -1.40 67.18
CA LEU A 105 -22.14 -0.39 68.08
C LEU A 105 -21.41 0.97 67.97
N GLN A 106 -20.10 0.94 67.75
CA GLN A 106 -19.27 2.15 67.60
C GLN A 106 -19.14 2.65 66.14
N SER A 107 -19.65 1.90 65.16
CA SER A 107 -19.60 2.26 63.73
C SER A 107 -20.30 3.57 63.41
N ARG A 108 -19.75 4.32 62.45
CA ARG A 108 -20.36 5.57 61.93
C ARG A 108 -21.64 5.27 61.17
N PRO A 109 -22.59 6.21 61.05
CA PRO A 109 -23.86 6.00 60.34
C PRO A 109 -23.69 5.51 58.89
N GLU A 110 -22.63 5.93 58.19
CA GLU A 110 -22.33 5.51 56.81
C GLU A 110 -21.89 4.05 56.73
N GLU A 111 -21.08 3.60 57.69
CA GLU A 111 -20.62 2.21 57.83
C GLU A 111 -21.77 1.31 58.30
N ARG A 112 -22.58 1.81 59.24
CA ARG A 112 -23.80 1.15 59.72
C ARG A 112 -24.81 0.92 58.61
N ARG A 113 -24.94 1.88 57.70
CA ARG A 113 -25.81 1.77 56.53
C ARG A 113 -25.39 0.62 55.61
N ALA A 114 -24.09 0.36 55.46
CA ALA A 114 -23.61 -0.77 54.65
C ALA A 114 -24.11 -2.10 55.23
N PHE A 115 -24.04 -2.29 56.55
CA PHE A 115 -24.57 -3.47 57.24
C PHE A 115 -26.09 -3.62 57.09
N ILE A 116 -26.84 -2.51 57.12
CA ILE A 116 -28.30 -2.52 56.92
C ILE A 116 -28.68 -2.85 55.46
N GLU A 117 -27.97 -2.25 54.49
CA GLU A 117 -28.20 -2.50 53.05
C GLU A 117 -27.83 -3.93 52.64
N GLU A 118 -26.88 -4.53 53.35
CA GLU A 118 -26.48 -5.92 53.22
C GLU A 118 -27.54 -6.87 53.79
N ALA A 119 -28.01 -6.62 55.02
CA ALA A 119 -29.10 -7.39 55.63
C ALA A 119 -30.40 -7.32 54.81
N ALA A 120 -30.63 -6.21 54.10
CA ALA A 120 -31.76 -6.05 53.19
C ALA A 120 -31.54 -6.68 51.79
N GLY A 121 -30.36 -7.23 51.50
CA GLY A 121 -30.03 -7.85 50.20
C GLY A 121 -29.93 -6.89 49.01
N VAL A 122 -29.93 -5.58 49.24
CA VAL A 122 -29.94 -4.55 48.17
C VAL A 122 -28.53 -4.28 47.61
N LEU A 123 -27.50 -4.62 48.38
CA LEU A 123 -26.09 -4.38 48.05
C LEU A 123 -25.67 -4.97 46.69
N LYS A 124 -26.19 -6.16 46.32
CA LYS A 124 -25.88 -6.82 45.03
C LYS A 124 -26.40 -6.03 43.82
N HIS A 125 -27.61 -5.49 43.90
CA HIS A 125 -28.22 -4.70 42.83
C HIS A 125 -27.50 -3.36 42.67
N ARG A 126 -27.08 -2.75 43.78
CA ARG A 126 -26.27 -1.53 43.79
C ARG A 126 -24.91 -1.74 43.11
N LYS A 127 -24.18 -2.81 43.48
CA LYS A 127 -22.90 -3.17 42.84
C LYS A 127 -23.04 -3.47 41.34
N ARG A 128 -24.11 -4.16 40.92
CA ARG A 128 -24.41 -4.41 39.49
C ARG A 128 -24.69 -3.11 38.73
N LYS A 129 -25.48 -2.20 39.29
CA LYS A 129 -25.74 -0.87 38.72
C LYS A 129 -24.45 -0.07 38.54
N GLU A 130 -23.60 -0.05 39.56
CA GLU A 130 -22.33 0.68 39.50
C GLU A 130 -21.39 0.12 38.43
N LYS A 131 -21.31 -1.21 38.30
CA LYS A 131 -20.54 -1.87 37.22
C LYS A 131 -21.06 -1.51 35.83
N ALA A 132 -22.39 -1.47 35.65
CA ALA A 132 -23.01 -1.08 34.40
C ALA A 132 -22.75 0.39 34.05
N LEU A 133 -22.86 1.30 35.02
CA LEU A 133 -22.55 2.72 34.85
C LEU A 133 -21.09 2.94 34.43
N ARG A 134 -20.13 2.30 35.12
CA ARG A 134 -18.72 2.36 34.74
C ARG A 134 -18.47 1.87 33.31
N LYS A 135 -19.21 0.85 32.86
CA LYS A 135 -19.11 0.35 31.47
C LYS A 135 -19.68 1.34 30.46
N LEU A 136 -20.80 1.99 30.77
CA LEU A 136 -21.39 3.04 29.92
C LEU A 136 -20.47 4.25 29.81
N ASP A 137 -19.87 4.69 30.91
CA ASP A 137 -18.91 5.81 30.93
C ASP A 137 -17.69 5.49 30.06
N ALA A 138 -17.15 4.26 30.16
CA ALA A 138 -16.05 3.81 29.32
C ALA A 138 -16.44 3.77 27.82
N MET A 139 -17.67 3.37 27.48
CA MET A 139 -18.14 3.38 26.09
C MET A 139 -18.35 4.80 25.57
N ALA A 140 -18.85 5.72 26.39
CA ALA A 140 -19.00 7.12 26.03
C ALA A 140 -17.64 7.76 25.71
N ALA A 141 -16.61 7.48 26.49
CA ALA A 141 -15.24 7.93 26.22
C ALA A 141 -14.69 7.38 24.88
N ASN A 142 -14.95 6.11 24.59
CA ASN A 142 -14.54 5.51 23.31
C ASN A 142 -15.26 6.14 22.11
N LEU A 143 -16.56 6.45 22.24
CA LEU A 143 -17.33 7.10 21.19
C LEU A 143 -16.84 8.53 20.92
N ALA A 144 -16.53 9.28 21.98
CA ALA A 144 -15.93 10.61 21.86
C ALA A 144 -14.62 10.55 21.05
N ARG A 145 -13.73 9.61 21.40
CA ARG A 145 -12.46 9.41 20.67
C ARG A 145 -12.66 9.04 19.19
N LEU A 146 -13.63 8.19 18.88
CA LEU A 146 -13.98 7.84 17.49
C LEU A 146 -14.47 9.06 16.70
N THR A 147 -15.26 9.91 17.35
CA THR A 147 -15.80 11.14 16.75
C THR A 147 -14.68 12.15 16.47
N ASP A 148 -13.74 12.29 17.40
CA ASP A 148 -12.55 13.14 17.23
C ASP A 148 -11.68 12.64 16.07
N LEU A 149 -11.39 11.33 16.02
CA LEU A 149 -10.61 10.72 14.95
C LEU A 149 -11.28 10.92 13.59
N THR A 150 -12.60 10.74 13.52
CA THR A 150 -13.39 10.96 12.29
C THR A 150 -13.32 12.41 11.83
N THR A 151 -13.36 13.35 12.78
CA THR A 151 -13.26 14.78 12.48
C THR A 151 -11.87 15.15 11.98
N GLU A 152 -10.83 14.60 12.61
CA GLU A 152 -9.44 14.78 12.18
C GLU A 152 -9.21 14.21 10.77
N LEU A 153 -9.69 13.00 10.49
CA LEU A 153 -9.61 12.38 9.16
C LEU A 153 -10.34 13.21 8.09
N ARG A 154 -11.52 13.75 8.39
CA ARG A 154 -12.23 14.67 7.48
C ARG A 154 -11.44 15.95 7.22
N ARG A 155 -10.75 16.48 8.22
CA ARG A 155 -9.88 17.67 8.08
C ARG A 155 -8.69 17.36 7.16
N GLN A 156 -8.11 16.17 7.26
CA GLN A 156 -6.99 15.72 6.43
C GLN A 156 -7.39 15.40 4.98
N LEU A 157 -8.62 14.93 4.75
CA LEU A 157 -9.13 14.61 3.40
C LEU A 157 -9.30 15.84 2.50
N LYS A 158 -9.70 17.00 3.07
CA LYS A 158 -9.95 18.22 2.30
C LYS A 158 -8.71 18.75 1.55
N PRO A 159 -7.51 18.88 2.16
CA PRO A 159 -6.30 19.25 1.43
C PRO A 159 -5.85 18.16 0.45
N LEU A 160 -5.97 16.88 0.79
CA LEU A 160 -5.66 15.78 -0.14
C LEU A 160 -6.53 15.83 -1.40
N GLY A 161 -7.82 16.12 -1.26
CA GLY A 161 -8.74 16.30 -2.39
C GLY A 161 -8.31 17.45 -3.31
N ARG A 162 -7.89 18.59 -2.73
CA ARG A 162 -7.34 19.71 -3.51
C ARG A 162 -6.04 19.34 -4.21
N GLN A 163 -5.14 18.61 -3.54
CA GLN A 163 -3.90 18.13 -4.14
C GLN A 163 -4.18 17.20 -5.33
N ALA A 164 -5.14 16.29 -5.21
CA ALA A 164 -5.54 15.39 -6.29
C ALA A 164 -6.15 16.15 -7.49
N GLU A 165 -6.94 17.21 -7.24
CA GLU A 165 -7.49 18.06 -8.29
C GLU A 165 -6.37 18.82 -9.04
N VAL A 166 -5.42 19.41 -8.30
CA VAL A 166 -4.25 20.08 -8.88
C VAL A 166 -3.39 19.12 -9.67
N ALA A 167 -3.13 17.92 -9.14
CA ALA A 167 -2.36 16.88 -9.84
C ALA A 167 -3.03 16.45 -11.15
N ARG A 168 -4.36 16.27 -11.16
CA ARG A 168 -5.11 15.97 -12.38
C ARG A 168 -5.00 17.08 -13.42
N ARG A 169 -5.16 18.35 -13.01
CA ARG A 169 -4.98 19.51 -13.91
C ARG A 169 -3.56 19.59 -14.45
N ALA A 170 -2.56 19.38 -13.60
CA ALA A 170 -1.15 19.38 -14.01
C ALA A 170 -0.86 18.30 -15.05
N ALA A 171 -1.41 17.09 -14.88
CA ALA A 171 -1.27 16.01 -15.85
C ALA A 171 -1.86 16.38 -17.22
N THR A 172 -3.05 16.98 -17.25
CA THR A 172 -3.65 17.49 -18.50
C THR A 172 -2.78 18.57 -19.14
N ILE A 173 -2.36 19.57 -18.39
CA ILE A 173 -1.50 20.66 -18.90
C ILE A 173 -0.16 20.10 -19.43
N GLN A 174 0.42 19.10 -18.78
CA GLN A 174 1.64 18.45 -19.25
C GLN A 174 1.42 17.67 -20.55
N ALA A 175 0.28 16.98 -20.69
CA ALA A 175 -0.09 16.30 -21.93
C ALA A 175 -0.27 17.30 -23.08
N ASP A 176 -0.99 18.39 -22.84
CA ASP A 176 -1.21 19.45 -23.83
C ASP A 176 0.11 20.14 -24.23
N LEU A 177 0.97 20.43 -23.25
CA LEU A 177 2.31 21.00 -23.50
C LEU A 177 3.17 20.06 -24.34
N ARG A 178 3.12 18.75 -24.06
CA ARG A 178 3.86 17.74 -24.83
C ARG A 178 3.33 17.66 -26.26
N ASP A 179 2.02 17.65 -26.45
CA ASP A 179 1.41 17.65 -27.79
C ASP A 179 1.78 18.91 -28.57
N ALA A 180 1.64 20.10 -27.97
CA ALA A 180 2.02 21.36 -28.60
C ALA A 180 3.50 21.41 -29.00
N ARG A 181 4.40 20.93 -28.13
CA ARG A 181 5.84 20.84 -28.43
C ARG A 181 6.13 19.89 -29.60
N LEU A 182 5.45 18.74 -29.64
CA LEU A 182 5.62 17.79 -30.74
C LEU A 182 5.10 18.36 -32.07
N ARG A 183 3.99 19.11 -32.05
CA ARG A 183 3.48 19.79 -33.24
C ARG A 183 4.44 20.86 -33.75
N LEU A 184 5.00 21.69 -32.87
CA LEU A 184 6.01 22.69 -33.25
C LEU A 184 7.27 22.02 -33.82
N ALA A 185 7.76 20.96 -33.17
CA ALA A 185 8.92 20.21 -33.69
C ALA A 185 8.64 19.54 -35.04
N ALA A 186 7.41 19.09 -35.27
CA ALA A 186 6.99 18.54 -36.56
C ALA A 186 6.94 19.62 -37.64
N ASP A 187 6.40 20.80 -37.33
CA ASP A 187 6.38 21.96 -38.24
C ASP A 187 7.81 22.41 -38.60
N ASP A 188 8.68 22.56 -37.60
CA ASP A 188 10.10 22.87 -37.79
C ASP A 188 10.79 21.84 -38.71
N LEU A 189 10.49 20.54 -38.52
CA LEU A 189 11.04 19.48 -39.35
C LEU A 189 10.56 19.58 -40.79
N VAL A 190 9.28 19.88 -41.01
CA VAL A 190 8.72 20.09 -42.36
C VAL A 190 9.37 21.31 -43.01
N GLY A 191 9.46 22.43 -42.30
CA GLY A 191 10.12 23.65 -42.77
C GLY A 191 11.58 23.41 -43.16
N ARG A 192 12.36 22.75 -42.31
CA ARG A 192 13.77 22.41 -42.59
C ARG A 192 13.93 21.44 -43.76
N ARG A 193 13.00 20.49 -43.93
CA ARG A 193 13.01 19.59 -45.09
C ARG A 193 12.73 20.34 -46.39
N ALA A 194 11.77 21.27 -46.38
CA ALA A 194 11.47 22.11 -47.53
C ALA A 194 12.65 23.04 -47.88
N GLU A 195 13.26 23.67 -46.87
CA GLU A 195 14.46 24.50 -47.05
C GLU A 195 15.61 23.68 -47.65
N ARG A 196 15.88 22.48 -47.10
CA ARG A 196 16.90 21.58 -47.64
C ARG A 196 16.62 21.17 -49.08
N ALA A 197 15.37 20.86 -49.42
CA ALA A 197 14.99 20.52 -50.79
C ALA A 197 15.26 21.68 -51.75
N SER A 198 14.86 22.90 -51.37
CA SER A 198 15.12 24.12 -52.14
C SER A 198 16.62 24.38 -52.34
N ILE A 199 17.44 24.19 -51.29
CA ILE A 199 18.90 24.32 -51.39
C ILE A 199 19.49 23.28 -52.34
N LEU A 200 19.04 22.02 -52.28
CA LEU A 200 19.50 20.97 -53.18
C LEU A 200 19.10 21.24 -54.64
N ASP A 201 17.90 21.77 -54.86
CA ASP A 201 17.45 22.15 -56.20
C ASP A 201 18.30 23.31 -56.77
N ALA A 202 18.60 24.32 -55.94
CA ALA A 202 19.50 25.41 -56.30
C ALA A 202 20.94 24.93 -56.56
N GLU A 203 21.47 24.03 -55.73
CA GLU A 203 22.79 23.42 -55.93
C GLU A 203 22.84 22.64 -57.26
N ASN A 204 21.81 21.86 -57.56
CA ASN A 204 21.71 21.12 -58.81
C ASN A 204 21.63 22.05 -60.03
N ALA A 205 20.91 23.16 -59.93
CA ALA A 205 20.85 24.17 -61.00
C ALA A 205 22.22 24.82 -61.23
N MET A 206 22.89 25.26 -60.15
CA MET A 206 24.22 25.84 -60.23
C MET A 206 25.27 24.86 -60.78
N ARG A 207 25.16 23.56 -60.43
CA ARG A 207 26.04 22.53 -60.98
C ARG A 207 25.82 22.33 -62.48
N ARG A 208 24.58 22.34 -62.96
CA ARG A 208 24.28 22.29 -64.41
C ARG A 208 24.86 23.50 -65.13
N GLU A 209 24.65 24.71 -64.61
CA GLU A 209 25.20 25.93 -65.20
C GLU A 209 26.73 25.92 -65.25
N HIS A 210 27.37 25.41 -64.18
CA HIS A 210 28.82 25.21 -64.14
C HIS A 210 29.28 24.23 -65.21
N ASP A 211 28.63 23.07 -65.33
CA ASP A 211 29.02 22.03 -66.30
C ASP A 211 28.82 22.52 -67.75
N GLU A 212 27.75 23.27 -68.02
CA GLU A 212 27.54 23.95 -69.31
C GLU A 212 28.61 25.01 -69.59
N ALA A 213 28.97 25.82 -68.60
CA ALA A 213 30.01 26.83 -68.74
C ALA A 213 31.39 26.18 -68.96
N ALA A 214 31.69 25.08 -68.27
CA ALA A 214 32.92 24.31 -68.45
C ALA A 214 32.98 23.69 -69.86
N ALA A 215 31.87 23.14 -70.36
CA ALA A 215 31.79 22.63 -71.72
C ALA A 215 32.02 23.74 -72.76
N ARG A 216 31.37 24.91 -72.61
CA ARG A 216 31.60 26.07 -73.48
C ARG A 216 33.06 26.55 -73.44
N LEU A 217 33.68 26.56 -72.27
CA LEU A 217 35.08 26.93 -72.11
C LEU A 217 36.01 25.94 -72.81
N SER A 218 35.73 24.64 -72.72
CA SER A 218 36.51 23.61 -73.42
C SER A 218 36.48 23.82 -74.94
N VAL A 219 35.30 24.05 -75.51
CA VAL A 219 35.14 24.31 -76.95
C VAL A 219 35.90 25.59 -77.35
N ALA A 220 35.74 26.68 -76.60
CA ALA A 220 36.44 27.92 -76.88
C ALA A 220 37.97 27.79 -76.76
N ALA A 221 38.46 26.95 -75.84
CA ALA A 221 39.89 26.67 -75.70
C ALA A 221 40.45 25.88 -76.88
N GLU A 222 39.69 24.91 -77.42
CA GLU A 222 40.05 24.18 -78.63
C GLU A 222 40.08 25.10 -79.87
N GLU A 223 39.07 25.98 -80.01
CA GLU A 223 39.04 26.99 -81.07
C GLU A 223 40.23 27.95 -80.98
N LEU A 224 40.55 28.42 -79.78
CA LEU A 224 41.71 29.29 -79.54
C LEU A 224 43.02 28.58 -79.94
N ALA A 225 43.21 27.33 -79.52
CA ALA A 225 44.40 26.56 -79.87
C ALA A 225 44.52 26.36 -81.39
N ALA A 226 43.40 26.13 -82.09
CA ALA A 226 43.39 26.04 -83.55
C ALA A 226 43.77 27.38 -84.22
N HIS A 227 43.27 28.51 -83.69
CA HIS A 227 43.63 29.84 -84.17
C HIS A 227 45.11 30.18 -83.91
N GLU A 228 45.66 29.83 -82.75
CA GLU A 228 47.08 30.01 -82.44
C GLU A 228 47.99 29.18 -83.35
N ALA A 229 47.60 27.94 -83.65
CA ALA A 229 48.31 27.10 -84.62
C ALA A 229 48.27 27.71 -86.03
N ALA A 230 47.10 28.16 -86.49
CA ALA A 230 46.96 28.81 -87.79
C ALA A 230 47.77 30.11 -87.89
N LEU A 231 47.80 30.91 -86.82
CA LEU A 231 48.61 32.12 -86.74
C LEU A 231 50.10 31.80 -86.85
N THR A 232 50.56 30.76 -86.14
CA THR A 232 51.96 30.31 -86.19
C THR A 232 52.37 29.90 -87.62
N GLU A 233 51.52 29.15 -88.32
CA GLU A 233 51.75 28.75 -89.71
C GLU A 233 51.78 29.98 -90.64
N LEU A 234 50.83 30.89 -90.50
CA LEU A 234 50.78 32.13 -91.29
C LEU A 234 52.02 33.01 -91.06
N SER A 235 52.49 33.12 -89.82
CA SER A 235 53.71 33.85 -89.47
C SER A 235 54.94 33.23 -90.14
N GLN A 236 55.09 31.91 -90.12
CA GLN A 236 56.19 31.23 -90.80
C GLN A 236 56.15 31.44 -92.32
N ARG A 237 54.96 31.38 -92.92
CA ARG A 237 54.77 31.66 -94.35
C ARG A 237 55.10 33.12 -94.68
N ALA A 238 54.67 34.06 -93.85
CA ALA A 238 54.97 35.47 -94.02
C ALA A 238 56.48 35.74 -93.95
N GLU A 239 57.18 35.12 -92.99
CA GLU A 239 58.64 35.20 -92.87
C GLU A 239 59.36 34.61 -94.09
N ALA A 240 58.92 33.46 -94.59
CA ALA A 240 59.44 32.86 -95.81
C ALA A 240 59.25 33.78 -97.04
N VAL A 241 58.05 34.34 -97.21
CA VAL A 241 57.78 35.33 -98.27
C VAL A 241 58.67 36.56 -98.12
N GLN A 242 58.83 37.07 -96.89
CA GLN A 242 59.69 38.20 -96.61
C GLN A 242 61.16 37.91 -96.97
N HIS A 243 61.68 36.74 -96.64
CA HIS A 243 63.03 36.31 -97.06
C HIS A 243 63.18 36.23 -98.58
N THR A 244 62.19 35.65 -99.28
CA THR A 244 62.22 35.60 -100.76
C THR A 244 62.17 37.00 -101.37
N TRP A 245 61.36 37.90 -100.81
CA TRP A 245 61.27 39.29 -101.25
C TRP A 245 62.59 40.04 -101.05
N PHE A 246 63.23 39.90 -99.89
CA PHE A 246 64.56 40.48 -99.66
C PHE A 246 65.62 39.91 -100.63
N GLY A 247 65.58 38.60 -100.90
CA GLY A 247 66.47 37.95 -101.86
C GLY A 247 66.29 38.47 -103.30
N LEU A 248 65.04 38.60 -103.76
CA LEU A 248 64.71 39.16 -105.07
C LEU A 248 65.09 40.64 -105.18
N SER A 249 64.86 41.42 -104.12
CA SER A 249 65.24 42.83 -104.06
C SER A 249 66.75 43.02 -104.12
N ALA A 250 67.53 42.19 -103.41
CA ALA A 250 68.99 42.20 -103.49
C ALA A 250 69.51 41.75 -104.86
N LEU A 251 68.82 40.80 -105.53
CA LEU A 251 69.14 40.42 -106.90
C LEU A 251 68.87 41.58 -107.87
N ALA A 252 67.71 42.24 -107.74
CA ALA A 252 67.36 43.41 -108.55
C ALA A 252 68.40 44.54 -108.38
N GLU A 253 68.84 44.84 -107.16
CA GLU A 253 69.90 45.82 -106.91
C GLU A 253 71.25 45.41 -107.52
N ARG A 254 71.65 44.13 -107.42
CA ARG A 254 72.88 43.66 -108.09
C ARG A 254 72.80 43.83 -109.59
N VAL A 255 71.69 43.43 -110.21
CA VAL A 255 71.48 43.60 -111.66
C VAL A 255 71.50 45.08 -112.02
N GLY A 256 70.82 45.93 -111.25
CA GLY A 256 70.84 47.38 -111.41
C GLY A 256 72.24 47.98 -111.29
N ALA A 257 73.04 47.56 -110.31
CA ALA A 257 74.44 47.97 -110.15
C ALA A 257 75.31 47.51 -111.32
N THR A 258 75.08 46.31 -111.84
CA THR A 258 75.80 45.78 -113.01
C THR A 258 75.47 46.58 -114.27
N VAL A 259 74.19 46.94 -114.45
CA VAL A 259 73.73 47.84 -115.52
C VAL A 259 74.37 49.23 -115.36
N ARG A 260 74.41 49.80 -114.14
CA ARG A 260 75.08 51.08 -113.88
C ARG A 260 76.55 51.05 -114.27
N ILE A 261 77.31 50.04 -113.83
CA ILE A 261 78.74 49.89 -114.16
C ILE A 261 78.94 49.67 -115.68
N ALA A 262 78.04 48.93 -116.34
CA ALA A 262 78.09 48.75 -117.80
C ALA A 262 77.82 50.07 -118.54
N SER A 263 76.85 50.86 -118.09
CA SER A 263 76.58 52.20 -118.60
C SER A 263 77.73 53.17 -118.33
N GLU A 264 78.36 53.10 -117.16
CA GLU A 264 79.53 53.90 -116.80
C GLU A 264 80.74 53.52 -117.68
N ARG A 265 80.96 52.24 -117.97
CA ARG A 265 81.99 51.77 -118.92
C ARG A 265 81.70 52.20 -120.37
N ALA A 266 80.42 52.32 -120.75
CA ALA A 266 80.02 52.87 -122.03
C ALA A 266 80.27 54.39 -122.10
N GLN A 267 80.08 55.10 -120.98
CA GLN A 267 80.39 56.53 -120.87
C GLN A 267 81.90 56.83 -120.77
N HIS A 268 82.72 55.91 -120.24
CA HIS A 268 84.17 56.08 -120.12
C HIS A 268 84.98 55.69 -121.38
N LEU A 269 84.32 55.36 -122.50
CA LEU A 269 84.96 55.23 -123.83
C LEU A 269 85.05 56.57 -124.59
N ASP A 270 84.47 57.65 -124.07
CA ASP A 270 84.64 59.01 -124.57
C ASP A 270 85.30 59.88 -123.48
N VAL A 271 86.63 60.01 -123.58
CA VAL A 271 87.48 60.80 -122.67
C VAL A 271 87.60 62.25 -123.18
N GLU A 272 87.03 63.20 -122.40
CA GLU A 272 87.62 64.46 -121.86
C GLU A 272 88.24 65.55 -122.81
N PRO A 273 88.62 66.76 -122.34
CA PRO A 273 87.86 67.81 -121.63
C PRO A 273 88.19 69.25 -122.15
N VAL A 274 87.40 70.30 -121.86
CA VAL A 274 87.96 71.68 -121.72
C VAL A 274 87.17 72.50 -120.70
N ALA A 275 87.92 73.28 -119.93
CA ALA A 275 87.54 74.16 -118.83
C ALA A 275 87.10 75.58 -119.24
N ALA A 276 86.50 76.24 -118.25
CA ALA A 276 86.58 77.67 -117.93
C ALA A 276 85.70 78.68 -118.69
N SER A 277 84.64 79.08 -117.98
CA SER A 277 84.29 80.47 -117.65
C SER A 277 84.15 81.46 -118.81
N ASP A 278 82.91 81.69 -119.22
CA ASP A 278 82.35 83.04 -119.26
C ASP A 278 80.83 82.90 -119.08
N THR A 279 80.20 83.82 -118.35
CA THR A 279 78.75 83.72 -118.09
C THR A 279 77.98 83.99 -119.38
N ASP A 280 77.69 82.91 -120.10
CA ASP A 280 76.84 82.85 -121.28
C ASP A 280 75.36 82.72 -120.83
N PRO A 281 74.40 83.49 -121.35
CA PRO A 281 72.97 83.27 -121.09
C PRO A 281 72.52 81.80 -121.27
N GLU A 282 73.15 81.02 -122.16
CA GLU A 282 72.89 79.57 -122.29
C GLU A 282 73.40 78.74 -121.07
N ALA A 283 74.45 79.19 -120.37
CA ALA A 283 74.96 78.55 -119.15
C ALA A 283 74.07 78.81 -117.92
N LEU A 284 73.40 79.97 -117.87
CA LEU A 284 72.35 80.27 -116.88
C LEU A 284 71.09 79.45 -117.15
N GLU A 285 70.75 79.20 -118.42
CA GLU A 285 69.63 78.34 -118.80
C GLU A 285 69.92 76.86 -118.49
N ALA A 286 71.16 76.40 -118.73
CA ALA A 286 71.62 75.07 -118.30
C ALA A 286 71.76 74.92 -116.77
N GLU A 287 72.09 75.98 -116.03
CA GLU A 287 72.04 75.99 -114.56
C GLU A 287 70.59 76.00 -114.07
N ALA A 288 69.69 76.74 -114.72
CA ALA A 288 68.25 76.73 -114.41
C ALA A 288 67.63 75.35 -114.67
N GLU A 289 68.01 74.67 -115.76
CA GLU A 289 67.60 73.28 -116.03
C GLU A 289 68.19 72.29 -115.00
N ARG A 290 69.45 72.48 -114.57
CA ARG A 290 70.04 71.68 -113.50
C ARG A 290 69.37 71.91 -112.15
N VAL A 291 69.05 73.16 -111.82
CA VAL A 291 68.30 73.53 -110.60
C VAL A 291 66.86 73.01 -110.67
N ALA A 292 66.21 73.05 -111.83
CA ALA A 292 64.88 72.47 -112.03
C ALA A 292 64.89 70.94 -111.90
N ALA A 293 65.93 70.27 -112.41
CA ALA A 293 66.13 68.83 -112.23
C ALA A 293 66.40 68.49 -110.75
N ALA A 294 67.23 69.29 -110.06
CA ALA A 294 67.48 69.14 -108.63
C ALA A 294 66.23 69.40 -107.77
N GLU A 295 65.41 70.39 -108.14
CA GLU A 295 64.12 70.67 -107.51
C GLU A 295 63.14 69.50 -107.72
N GLN A 296 63.05 68.94 -108.93
CA GLN A 296 62.24 67.75 -109.18
C GLN A 296 62.71 66.54 -108.36
N GLN A 297 64.03 66.36 -108.22
CA GLN A 297 64.59 65.30 -107.39
C GLN A 297 64.26 65.51 -105.91
N LEU A 298 64.44 66.73 -105.38
CA LEU A 298 64.10 67.07 -103.99
C LEU A 298 62.59 66.94 -103.72
N LEU A 299 61.74 67.28 -104.68
CA LEU A 299 60.29 67.08 -104.59
C LEU A 299 59.92 65.59 -104.58
N ALA A 300 60.60 64.76 -105.37
CA ALA A 300 60.44 63.31 -105.35
C ALA A 300 60.92 62.69 -104.02
N GLU A 301 62.06 63.16 -103.49
CA GLU A 301 62.58 62.75 -102.18
C GLU A 301 61.64 63.17 -101.04
N LEU A 302 61.09 64.38 -101.10
CA LEU A 302 60.09 64.88 -100.15
C LEU A 302 58.80 64.06 -100.22
N ALA A 303 58.33 63.70 -101.41
CA ALA A 303 57.17 62.83 -101.59
C ALA A 303 57.43 61.45 -100.97
N ALA A 304 58.58 60.83 -101.24
CA ALA A 304 58.97 59.57 -100.65
C ALA A 304 59.15 59.63 -99.12
N ALA A 305 59.67 60.74 -98.59
CA ALA A 305 59.77 60.97 -97.15
C ALA A 305 58.40 61.14 -96.48
N ARG A 306 57.45 61.83 -97.14
CA ARG A 306 56.05 61.95 -96.68
C ARG A 306 55.35 60.59 -96.65
N THR A 307 55.48 59.79 -97.70
CA THR A 307 54.92 58.42 -97.72
C THR A 307 55.50 57.56 -96.60
N ARG A 308 56.81 57.65 -96.33
CA ARG A 308 57.44 56.94 -95.20
C ARG A 308 56.93 57.42 -93.84
N LEU A 309 56.74 58.74 -93.68
CA LEU A 309 56.18 59.31 -92.45
C LEU A 309 54.73 58.84 -92.21
N ASP A 310 53.90 58.83 -93.25
CA ASP A 310 52.51 58.38 -93.14
C ASP A 310 52.42 56.88 -92.84
N ALA A 311 53.29 56.06 -93.44
CA ALA A 311 53.41 54.64 -93.10
C ALA A 311 53.87 54.44 -91.65
N ALA A 312 54.87 55.19 -91.17
CA ALA A 312 55.33 55.12 -89.79
C ALA A 312 54.26 55.57 -88.78
N ARG A 313 53.45 56.58 -89.12
CA ARG A 313 52.31 57.02 -88.30
C ARG A 313 51.21 55.97 -88.24
N ALA A 314 50.92 55.31 -89.36
CA ALA A 314 49.95 54.23 -89.40
C ALA A 314 50.41 53.04 -88.54
N GLU A 315 51.68 52.66 -88.63
CA GLU A 315 52.28 51.61 -87.81
C GLU A 315 52.24 51.97 -86.32
N LEU A 316 52.63 53.21 -85.96
CA LEU A 316 52.54 53.68 -84.57
C LEU A 316 51.11 53.59 -84.03
N SER A 317 50.12 54.07 -84.79
CA SER A 317 48.69 53.98 -84.41
C SER A 317 48.21 52.55 -84.25
N GLN A 318 48.72 51.61 -85.05
CA GLN A 318 48.41 50.19 -84.93
C GLN A 318 49.02 49.59 -83.66
N ARG A 319 50.29 49.89 -83.37
CA ARG A 319 50.97 49.43 -82.15
C ARG A 319 50.34 50.00 -80.88
N GLU A 320 49.96 51.27 -80.88
CA GLU A 320 49.25 51.91 -79.76
C GLU A 320 47.90 51.23 -79.50
N ARG A 321 47.17 50.86 -80.56
CA ARG A 321 45.91 50.10 -80.43
C ARG A 321 46.14 48.71 -79.84
N GLN A 322 47.15 47.99 -80.32
CA GLN A 322 47.50 46.66 -79.79
C GLN A 322 47.94 46.73 -78.31
N ALA A 323 48.74 47.73 -77.95
CA ALA A 323 49.14 47.95 -76.55
C ALA A 323 47.93 48.26 -75.66
N ALA A 324 47.01 49.12 -76.11
CA ALA A 324 45.81 49.43 -75.37
C ALA A 324 44.87 48.22 -75.21
N GLU A 325 44.79 47.34 -76.20
CA GLU A 325 44.04 46.08 -76.10
C GLU A 325 44.69 45.10 -75.12
N ALA A 326 46.02 44.96 -75.16
CA ALA A 326 46.77 44.13 -74.22
C ALA A 326 46.63 44.63 -72.77
N ASP A 327 46.72 45.94 -72.54
CA ASP A 327 46.52 46.55 -71.22
C ASP A 327 45.11 46.29 -70.67
N ARG A 328 44.08 46.40 -71.53
CA ARG A 328 42.69 46.07 -71.14
C ARG A 328 42.55 44.59 -70.80
N ALA A 329 43.14 43.69 -71.59
CA ALA A 329 43.11 42.26 -71.33
C ALA A 329 43.81 41.91 -70.01
N HIS A 330 44.96 42.52 -69.74
CA HIS A 330 45.70 42.34 -68.49
C HIS A 330 44.89 42.83 -67.28
N LEU A 331 44.31 44.03 -67.35
CA LEU A 331 43.44 44.56 -66.29
C LEU A 331 42.22 43.67 -66.04
N ALA A 332 41.61 43.11 -67.09
CA ALA A 332 40.50 42.17 -66.96
C ALA A 332 40.95 40.87 -66.27
N ALA A 333 42.12 40.32 -66.63
CA ALA A 333 42.67 39.13 -65.99
C ALA A 333 42.98 39.36 -64.51
N VAL A 334 43.58 40.50 -64.16
CA VAL A 334 43.87 40.88 -62.76
C VAL A 334 42.58 41.00 -61.94
N ARG A 335 41.53 41.61 -62.50
CA ARG A 335 40.21 41.68 -61.84
C ARG A 335 39.61 40.30 -61.63
N ALA A 336 39.64 39.44 -62.65
CA ALA A 336 39.12 38.08 -62.55
C ALA A 336 39.86 37.25 -61.48
N GLU A 337 41.17 37.45 -61.31
CA GLU A 337 41.94 36.79 -60.25
C GLU A 337 41.63 37.35 -58.85
N ALA A 338 41.43 38.66 -58.73
CA ALA A 338 40.97 39.28 -57.49
C ALA A 338 39.59 38.76 -57.06
N ASP A 339 38.63 38.70 -57.99
CA ASP A 339 37.29 38.17 -57.75
C ASP A 339 37.35 36.69 -57.32
N ARG A 340 38.21 35.90 -57.96
CA ARG A 340 38.41 34.48 -57.61
C ARG A 340 39.01 34.32 -56.21
N ARG A 341 39.98 35.16 -55.83
CA ARG A 341 40.54 35.18 -54.46
C ARG A 341 39.49 35.55 -53.43
N GLU A 342 38.65 36.55 -53.70
CA GLU A 342 37.56 36.91 -52.80
C GLU A 342 36.54 35.77 -52.66
N GLY A 343 36.17 35.12 -53.78
CA GLY A 343 35.31 33.95 -53.78
C GLY A 343 35.86 32.80 -52.95
N LEU A 344 37.16 32.50 -53.08
CA LEU A 344 37.84 31.47 -52.27
C LEU A 344 37.87 31.83 -50.78
N ALA A 345 38.14 33.10 -50.43
CA ALA A 345 38.12 33.54 -49.03
C ALA A 345 36.70 33.42 -48.42
N ARG A 346 35.66 33.76 -49.19
CA ARG A 346 34.26 33.60 -48.79
C ARG A 346 33.89 32.14 -48.56
N LEU A 347 34.26 31.25 -49.49
CA LEU A 347 34.06 29.81 -49.38
C LEU A 347 34.81 29.23 -48.17
N ALA A 348 36.05 29.64 -47.94
CA ALA A 348 36.82 29.21 -46.77
C ALA A 348 36.13 29.63 -45.45
N GLY A 349 35.62 30.86 -45.37
CA GLY A 349 34.85 31.32 -44.22
C GLY A 349 33.54 30.57 -44.01
N GLN A 350 32.84 30.19 -45.08
CA GLN A 350 31.65 29.35 -45.02
C GLN A 350 31.97 27.94 -44.51
N VAL A 351 33.06 27.33 -45.00
CA VAL A 351 33.52 26.00 -44.54
C VAL A 351 33.85 26.04 -43.05
N GLU A 352 34.55 27.07 -42.58
CA GLU A 352 34.90 27.20 -41.17
C GLU A 352 33.66 27.37 -40.28
N THR A 353 32.68 28.16 -40.73
CA THR A 353 31.40 28.32 -40.05
C THR A 353 30.64 26.99 -39.97
N MET A 354 30.64 26.21 -41.06
CA MET A 354 29.99 24.89 -41.10
C MET A 354 30.72 23.88 -40.20
N ARG A 355 32.05 23.91 -40.14
CA ARG A 355 32.84 23.07 -39.22
C ARG A 355 32.50 23.36 -37.77
N ALA A 356 32.50 24.64 -37.38
CA ALA A 356 32.13 25.05 -36.03
C ALA A 356 30.68 24.63 -35.68
N ARG A 357 29.78 24.64 -36.66
CA ARG A 357 28.40 24.16 -36.48
C ARG A 357 28.33 22.64 -36.29
N VAL A 358 29.12 21.86 -37.03
CA VAL A 358 29.21 20.41 -36.87
C VAL A 358 29.75 20.07 -35.48
N GLU A 359 30.84 20.70 -35.06
CA GLU A 359 31.43 20.50 -33.72
C GLU A 359 30.43 20.81 -32.59
N SER A 360 29.67 21.91 -32.71
CA SER A 360 28.61 22.25 -31.76
C SER A 360 27.47 21.22 -31.71
N ILE A 361 27.13 20.63 -32.85
CA ILE A 361 26.13 19.56 -32.94
C ILE A 361 26.67 18.29 -32.31
N ASP A 362 27.91 17.89 -32.59
CA ASP A 362 28.53 16.70 -32.03
C ASP A 362 28.63 16.78 -30.50
N ASP A 363 29.04 17.94 -29.96
CA ASP A 363 29.00 18.23 -28.52
C ASP A 363 27.59 18.10 -27.93
N SER A 364 26.58 18.53 -28.68
CA SER A 364 25.18 18.42 -28.26
C SER A 364 24.70 16.97 -28.28
N VAL A 365 25.10 16.19 -29.28
CA VAL A 365 24.80 14.75 -29.38
C VAL A 365 25.48 13.99 -28.24
N ALA A 366 26.73 14.29 -27.92
CA ALA A 366 27.45 13.68 -26.81
C ALA A 366 26.72 13.92 -25.47
N ARG A 367 26.39 15.18 -25.16
CA ARG A 367 25.62 15.53 -23.95
C ARG A 367 24.24 14.87 -23.89
N LEU A 368 23.54 14.77 -25.04
CA LEU A 368 22.23 14.12 -25.09
C LEU A 368 22.33 12.62 -24.89
N SER A 369 23.37 11.99 -25.43
CA SER A 369 23.62 10.55 -25.29
C SER A 369 23.89 10.19 -23.82
N GLU A 370 24.76 10.94 -23.14
CA GLU A 370 25.02 10.75 -21.71
C GLU A 370 23.74 10.87 -20.86
N ARG A 371 22.89 11.87 -21.14
CA ARG A 371 21.59 12.03 -20.47
C ARG A 371 20.61 10.89 -20.76
N ILE A 372 20.66 10.29 -21.94
CA ILE A 372 19.85 9.12 -22.30
C ILE A 372 20.31 7.91 -21.49
N ASP A 373 21.62 7.69 -21.38
CA ASP A 373 22.19 6.58 -20.61
C ASP A 373 21.87 6.72 -19.12
N GLU A 374 22.00 7.91 -18.54
CA GLU A 374 21.58 8.20 -17.16
C GLU A 374 20.07 7.97 -16.94
N ALA A 375 19.23 8.34 -17.91
CA ALA A 375 17.79 8.13 -17.83
C ALA A 375 17.44 6.63 -17.94
N ALA A 376 18.14 5.88 -18.80
CA ALA A 376 17.98 4.45 -18.94
C ALA A 376 18.39 3.69 -17.67
N ALA A 377 19.52 4.07 -17.06
CA ALA A 377 19.98 3.50 -15.79
C ALA A 377 18.95 3.74 -14.66
N ARG A 378 18.43 4.97 -14.53
CA ARG A 378 17.36 5.27 -13.55
C ARG A 378 16.08 4.49 -13.81
N ALA A 379 15.70 4.29 -15.08
CA ALA A 379 14.53 3.51 -15.43
C ALA A 379 14.70 2.02 -15.07
N GLN A 380 15.88 1.44 -15.29
CA GLN A 380 16.20 0.07 -14.88
C GLN A 380 16.17 -0.08 -13.36
N GLN A 381 16.75 0.87 -12.62
CA GLN A 381 16.71 0.85 -11.16
C GLN A 381 15.27 0.93 -10.64
N ALA A 382 14.46 1.86 -11.15
CA ALA A 382 13.06 1.99 -10.76
C ALA A 382 12.25 0.72 -11.11
N ARG A 383 12.57 0.04 -12.22
CA ARG A 383 11.96 -1.23 -12.60
C ARG A 383 12.30 -2.34 -11.62
N ALA A 384 13.57 -2.45 -11.22
CA ALA A 384 14.01 -3.44 -10.24
C ALA A 384 13.38 -3.18 -8.86
N GLU A 385 13.29 -1.93 -8.42
CA GLU A 385 12.60 -1.54 -7.19
C GLU A 385 11.10 -1.89 -7.25
N PHE A 386 10.45 -1.63 -8.38
CA PHE A 386 9.05 -2.01 -8.60
C PHE A 386 8.83 -3.52 -8.53
N GLU A 387 9.67 -4.32 -9.20
CA GLU A 387 9.58 -5.78 -9.19
C GLU A 387 9.83 -6.35 -7.79
N ALA A 388 10.75 -5.78 -7.02
CA ALA A 388 10.98 -6.15 -5.63
C ALA A 388 9.77 -5.85 -4.73
N VAL A 389 9.15 -4.68 -4.88
CA VAL A 389 7.93 -4.33 -4.15
C VAL A 389 6.76 -5.24 -4.56
N GLN A 390 6.61 -5.51 -5.85
CA GLN A 390 5.57 -6.40 -6.36
C GLN A 390 5.74 -7.83 -5.83
N GLY A 391 6.97 -8.34 -5.74
CA GLY A 391 7.28 -9.63 -5.13
C GLY A 391 6.85 -9.68 -3.66
N ARG A 392 7.17 -8.65 -2.87
CA ARG A 392 6.75 -8.54 -1.46
C ARG A 392 5.23 -8.47 -1.29
N VAL A 393 4.52 -7.78 -2.19
CA VAL A 393 3.05 -7.77 -2.18
C VAL A 393 2.50 -9.16 -2.48
N GLY A 394 3.05 -9.87 -3.47
CA GLY A 394 2.66 -11.25 -3.76
C GLY A 394 2.90 -12.22 -2.61
N GLU A 395 4.01 -12.08 -1.86
CA GLU A 395 4.28 -12.86 -0.64
C GLU A 395 3.26 -12.56 0.47
N LEU A 396 2.91 -11.29 0.67
CA LEU A 396 1.91 -10.89 1.65
C LEU A 396 0.52 -11.41 1.27
N ASP A 397 0.13 -11.29 0.01
CA ASP A 397 -1.14 -11.82 -0.50
C ASP A 397 -1.21 -13.34 -0.32
N GLN A 398 -0.13 -14.08 -0.60
CA GLN A 398 -0.07 -15.53 -0.33
C GLN A 398 -0.19 -15.85 1.17
N GLY A 399 0.33 -15.00 2.04
CA GLY A 399 0.18 -15.13 3.49
C GLY A 399 -1.23 -14.85 3.99
N GLU A 400 -2.01 -14.01 3.27
CA GLU A 400 -3.43 -13.76 3.57
C GLU A 400 -4.35 -14.88 3.05
N VAL A 401 -3.97 -15.55 1.96
CA VAL A 401 -4.72 -16.68 1.41
C VAL A 401 -4.80 -17.81 2.45
N GLY A 402 -5.99 -18.00 3.01
CA GLY A 402 -6.29 -19.02 4.01
C GLY A 402 -6.40 -18.51 5.44
N LEU A 403 -5.98 -17.26 5.73
CA LEU A 403 -6.23 -16.66 7.05
C LEU A 403 -7.72 -16.41 7.27
N ASP A 404 -8.45 -15.95 6.25
CA ASP A 404 -9.90 -15.79 6.31
C ASP A 404 -10.61 -17.14 6.48
N GLU A 405 -10.20 -18.16 5.73
CA GLU A 405 -10.78 -19.49 5.85
C GLU A 405 -10.48 -20.12 7.22
N GLN A 406 -9.27 -19.91 7.74
CA GLN A 406 -8.89 -20.35 9.09
C GLN A 406 -9.64 -19.57 10.17
N HIS A 407 -9.87 -18.27 9.98
CA HIS A 407 -10.70 -17.46 10.86
C HIS A 407 -12.15 -17.95 10.86
N GLU A 408 -12.75 -18.16 9.69
CA GLU A 408 -14.11 -18.70 9.55
C GLU A 408 -14.25 -20.08 10.20
N ARG A 409 -13.30 -20.99 9.97
CA ARG A 409 -13.28 -22.31 10.63
C ARG A 409 -13.18 -22.19 12.15
N THR A 410 -12.34 -21.28 12.65
CA THR A 410 -12.16 -21.09 14.10
C THR A 410 -13.40 -20.48 14.74
N VAL A 411 -14.04 -19.51 14.09
CA VAL A 411 -15.30 -18.90 14.53
C VAL A 411 -16.45 -19.91 14.50
N ALA A 412 -16.51 -20.76 13.47
CA ALA A 412 -17.50 -21.83 13.38
C ALA A 412 -17.29 -22.87 14.50
N ALA A 413 -16.05 -23.30 14.76
CA ALA A 413 -15.72 -24.21 15.85
C ALA A 413 -16.07 -23.63 17.22
N LEU A 414 -15.80 -22.34 17.44
CA LEU A 414 -16.18 -21.64 18.67
C LEU A 414 -17.70 -21.63 18.86
N ARG A 415 -18.47 -21.28 17.81
CA ARG A 415 -19.94 -21.31 17.88
C ARG A 415 -20.49 -22.70 18.21
N LEU A 416 -19.91 -23.75 17.63
CA LEU A 416 -20.34 -25.12 17.88
C LEU A 416 -20.03 -25.53 19.32
N ALA A 417 -18.87 -25.13 19.84
CA ALA A 417 -18.50 -25.35 21.23
C ALA A 417 -19.43 -24.60 22.20
N ASP A 418 -19.75 -23.34 21.92
CA ASP A 418 -20.69 -22.54 22.72
C ASP A 418 -22.10 -23.16 22.74
N GLN A 419 -22.59 -23.63 21.59
CA GLN A 419 -23.86 -24.36 21.51
C GLN A 419 -23.82 -25.64 22.33
N ARG A 420 -22.73 -26.41 22.24
CA ARG A 420 -22.59 -27.65 23.01
C ARG A 420 -22.54 -27.39 24.51
N VAL A 421 -21.88 -26.32 24.94
CA VAL A 421 -21.86 -25.89 26.34
C VAL A 421 -23.27 -25.52 26.80
N ALA A 422 -24.02 -24.76 26.00
CA ALA A 422 -25.40 -24.39 26.34
C ALA A 422 -26.34 -25.61 26.45
N GLU A 423 -26.23 -26.56 25.52
CA GLU A 423 -26.98 -27.83 25.58
C GLU A 423 -26.65 -28.63 26.85
N LEU A 424 -25.37 -28.78 27.16
CA LEU A 424 -24.92 -29.54 28.33
C LEU A 424 -25.37 -28.88 29.63
N GLN A 425 -25.32 -27.55 29.71
CA GLN A 425 -25.84 -26.81 30.86
C GLN A 425 -27.33 -27.07 31.05
N VAL A 426 -28.15 -27.02 29.99
CA VAL A 426 -29.59 -27.33 30.09
C VAL A 426 -29.83 -28.77 30.53
N ALA A 427 -29.07 -29.72 29.98
CA ALA A 427 -29.17 -31.13 30.35
C ALA A 427 -28.78 -31.39 31.82
N GLU A 428 -27.75 -30.69 32.31
CA GLU A 428 -27.33 -30.68 33.71
C GLU A 428 -28.48 -30.20 34.61
N ARG A 429 -29.05 -29.02 34.32
CA ARG A 429 -30.20 -28.45 35.04
C ARG A 429 -31.38 -29.42 35.15
N ASP A 430 -31.70 -30.08 34.03
CA ASP A 430 -32.81 -31.02 33.96
C ASP A 430 -32.51 -32.32 34.75
N ALA A 431 -31.25 -32.75 34.79
CA ALA A 431 -30.82 -33.90 35.60
C ALA A 431 -30.86 -33.56 37.08
N GLU A 432 -30.37 -32.39 37.48
CA GLU A 432 -30.36 -31.91 38.85
C GLU A 432 -31.77 -31.72 39.41
N ARG A 433 -32.69 -31.14 38.60
CA ARG A 433 -34.12 -31.07 38.95
C ARG A 433 -34.74 -32.46 39.17
N ARG A 434 -34.36 -33.46 38.36
CA ARG A 434 -34.80 -34.85 38.55
C ARG A 434 -34.24 -35.44 39.84
N VAL A 435 -32.97 -35.20 40.15
CA VAL A 435 -32.33 -35.65 41.39
C VAL A 435 -33.02 -35.03 42.61
N ALA A 436 -33.22 -33.71 42.62
CA ALA A 436 -33.91 -33.02 43.71
C ALA A 436 -35.34 -33.54 43.92
N SER A 437 -36.10 -33.76 42.84
CA SER A 437 -37.44 -34.35 42.91
C SER A 437 -37.43 -35.77 43.50
N LEU A 438 -36.47 -36.60 43.09
CA LEU A 438 -36.32 -37.95 43.61
C LEU A 438 -35.90 -37.96 45.08
N ARG A 439 -34.97 -37.07 45.48
CA ARG A 439 -34.55 -36.91 46.90
C ARG A 439 -35.72 -36.47 47.78
N ALA A 440 -36.45 -35.43 47.40
CA ALA A 440 -37.63 -34.98 48.14
C ALA A 440 -38.68 -36.09 48.30
N ARG A 441 -38.84 -36.96 47.29
CA ARG A 441 -39.72 -38.13 47.37
C ARG A 441 -39.20 -39.19 48.32
N ILE A 442 -37.89 -39.43 48.35
CA ILE A 442 -37.25 -40.34 49.30
C ILE A 442 -37.41 -39.82 50.73
N ASP A 443 -37.18 -38.54 50.97
CA ASP A 443 -37.30 -37.94 52.31
C ASP A 443 -38.74 -37.98 52.82
N ALA A 444 -39.71 -37.66 51.97
CA ALA A 444 -41.13 -37.76 52.31
C ALA A 444 -41.55 -39.19 52.67
N LEU A 445 -41.04 -40.19 51.93
CA LEU A 445 -41.28 -41.61 52.25
C LEU A 445 -40.57 -42.03 53.55
N SER A 446 -39.38 -41.48 53.82
CA SER A 446 -38.58 -41.79 55.02
C SER A 446 -39.24 -41.24 56.29
N VAL A 447 -39.78 -40.01 56.26
CA VAL A 447 -40.52 -39.41 57.40
C VAL A 447 -41.81 -40.21 57.72
N GLY A 448 -42.43 -40.82 56.71
CA GLY A 448 -43.57 -41.72 56.92
C GLY A 448 -43.19 -43.03 57.62
N LEU A 449 -41.96 -43.51 57.42
CA LEU A 449 -41.43 -44.74 58.01
C LEU A 449 -40.91 -44.54 59.45
N ASP A 450 -40.49 -43.33 59.82
CA ASP A 450 -39.83 -43.04 61.11
C ASP A 450 -40.80 -42.74 62.28
N ARG A 451 -42.12 -42.73 62.03
CA ARG A 451 -43.11 -42.82 63.10
C ARG A 451 -43.06 -44.24 63.69
N LYS A 452 -42.32 -44.42 64.79
CA LYS A 452 -42.33 -45.65 65.60
C LYS A 452 -43.79 -46.04 65.95
N ASP A 453 -44.32 -47.03 65.23
CA ASP A 453 -45.67 -47.54 65.41
C ASP A 453 -45.74 -48.37 66.70
N GLY A 454 -46.13 -47.70 67.79
CA GLY A 454 -46.27 -48.33 69.10
C GLY A 454 -47.38 -49.37 69.14
N ALA A 455 -48.37 -49.30 68.25
CA ALA A 455 -49.42 -50.29 68.14
C ALA A 455 -48.87 -51.60 67.52
N ALA A 456 -48.07 -51.50 66.45
CA ALA A 456 -47.41 -52.68 65.88
C ALA A 456 -46.36 -53.28 66.84
N TRP A 457 -45.67 -52.47 67.65
CA TRP A 457 -44.74 -52.97 68.67
C TRP A 457 -45.47 -53.72 69.80
N LEU A 458 -46.55 -53.16 70.35
CA LEU A 458 -47.35 -53.81 71.40
C LEU A 458 -47.99 -55.12 70.93
N ALA A 459 -48.51 -55.14 69.69
CA ALA A 459 -49.09 -56.34 69.10
C ALA A 459 -48.07 -57.49 68.98
N ARG A 460 -46.80 -57.17 68.67
CA ARG A 460 -45.73 -58.18 68.51
C ARG A 460 -45.13 -58.64 69.84
N ASN A 461 -44.98 -57.74 70.81
CA ASN A 461 -44.19 -58.00 72.02
C ASN A 461 -45.02 -58.20 73.30
N HIS A 462 -46.33 -57.88 73.27
CA HIS A 462 -47.21 -57.94 74.45
C HIS A 462 -48.61 -58.53 74.14
N GLY A 463 -48.74 -59.32 73.07
CA GLY A 463 -50.01 -59.95 72.66
C GLY A 463 -50.63 -60.91 73.68
N GLY A 464 -49.86 -61.42 74.65
CA GLY A 464 -50.35 -62.34 75.68
C GLY A 464 -50.87 -61.69 76.98
N ALA A 465 -50.74 -60.37 77.12
CA ALA A 465 -51.02 -59.64 78.36
C ALA A 465 -52.37 -58.88 78.32
N GLY A 466 -53.40 -59.50 77.72
CA GLY A 466 -54.72 -58.88 77.55
C GLY A 466 -54.80 -57.88 76.39
N VAL A 467 -53.93 -57.97 75.38
CA VAL A 467 -54.05 -57.20 74.14
C VAL A 467 -54.75 -58.06 73.09
N LEU A 468 -55.96 -57.66 72.68
CA LEU A 468 -56.84 -58.44 71.79
C LEU A 468 -56.51 -58.25 70.30
N GLY A 469 -55.75 -57.21 69.96
CA GLY A 469 -55.30 -56.92 68.59
C GLY A 469 -55.87 -55.61 68.02
N PRO A 470 -55.48 -55.23 66.79
CA PRO A 470 -55.93 -53.98 66.17
C PRO A 470 -57.43 -53.98 65.90
N ILE A 471 -58.10 -52.86 66.16
CA ILE A 471 -59.56 -52.73 65.96
C ILE A 471 -59.97 -53.02 64.51
N ALA A 472 -59.14 -52.65 63.53
CA ALA A 472 -59.39 -52.95 62.11
C ALA A 472 -59.55 -54.45 61.81
N GLN A 473 -58.98 -55.34 62.63
CA GLN A 473 -59.13 -56.80 62.46
C GLN A 473 -60.36 -57.37 63.20
N LEU A 474 -60.90 -56.63 64.18
CA LEU A 474 -62.04 -57.03 65.00
C LEU A 474 -63.39 -56.50 64.44
N VAL A 475 -63.36 -55.65 63.42
CA VAL A 475 -64.54 -55.06 62.79
C VAL A 475 -64.70 -55.59 61.37
N LYS A 476 -65.84 -56.23 61.08
CA LYS A 476 -66.23 -56.57 59.70
C LYS A 476 -67.06 -55.43 59.11
N VAL A 477 -66.60 -54.90 57.99
CA VAL A 477 -67.23 -53.78 57.27
C VAL A 477 -67.94 -54.30 56.02
N ARG A 478 -69.14 -53.79 55.75
CA ARG A 478 -69.83 -54.05 54.48
C ARG A 478 -69.20 -53.24 53.34
N PRO A 479 -69.02 -53.82 52.15
CA PRO A 479 -68.47 -53.13 50.99
C PRO A 479 -69.21 -51.83 50.66
N GLY A 480 -68.46 -50.74 50.41
CA GLY A 480 -68.97 -49.41 50.09
C GLY A 480 -69.10 -48.46 51.29
N TYR A 481 -68.89 -48.95 52.52
CA TYR A 481 -68.95 -48.15 53.75
C TYR A 481 -67.58 -47.96 54.43
N GLU A 482 -66.49 -48.44 53.83
CA GLU A 482 -65.14 -48.40 54.39
C GLU A 482 -64.66 -46.97 54.66
N ALA A 483 -64.82 -46.07 53.69
CA ALA A 483 -64.42 -44.67 53.83
C ALA A 483 -65.24 -43.93 54.91
N ALA A 484 -66.54 -44.23 55.00
CA ALA A 484 -67.42 -43.64 56.01
C ALA A 484 -67.06 -44.16 57.43
N LEU A 485 -66.74 -45.44 57.56
CA LEU A 485 -66.35 -46.04 58.84
C LEU A 485 -64.95 -45.56 59.27
N ALA A 486 -64.00 -45.45 58.35
CA ALA A 486 -62.67 -44.90 58.61
C ALA A 486 -62.75 -43.42 59.06
N ALA A 487 -63.62 -42.63 58.43
CA ALA A 487 -63.84 -41.23 58.81
C ALA A 487 -64.45 -41.09 60.23
N VAL A 488 -65.33 -42.00 60.64
CA VAL A 488 -65.96 -42.00 61.97
C VAL A 488 -65.01 -42.51 63.06
N LEU A 489 -64.25 -43.57 62.78
CA LEU A 489 -63.30 -44.14 63.74
C LEU A 489 -62.05 -43.26 63.90
N GLY A 490 -61.63 -42.56 62.84
CA GLY A 490 -60.50 -41.64 62.88
C GLY A 490 -59.25 -42.28 63.49
N ALA A 491 -58.67 -41.63 64.50
CA ALA A 491 -57.48 -42.12 65.21
C ALA A 491 -57.71 -43.42 66.01
N ALA A 492 -58.96 -43.87 66.19
CA ALA A 492 -59.27 -45.15 66.84
C ALA A 492 -59.22 -46.34 65.87
N ALA A 493 -59.16 -46.12 64.55
CA ALA A 493 -59.03 -47.23 63.59
C ALA A 493 -57.69 -47.98 63.75
N ASP A 494 -56.63 -47.24 64.09
CA ASP A 494 -55.28 -47.75 64.34
C ASP A 494 -55.04 -48.12 65.82
N ALA A 495 -56.08 -48.11 66.65
CA ALA A 495 -55.97 -48.45 68.07
C ALA A 495 -55.97 -49.96 68.30
N LEU A 496 -55.32 -50.38 69.40
CA LEU A 496 -55.36 -51.76 69.89
C LEU A 496 -56.49 -51.94 70.90
N ALA A 497 -57.29 -52.99 70.73
CA ALA A 497 -58.26 -53.42 71.73
C ALA A 497 -57.54 -54.14 72.87
N VAL A 498 -57.88 -53.83 74.12
CA VAL A 498 -57.29 -54.44 75.32
C VAL A 498 -58.36 -54.84 76.33
N ASP A 499 -58.11 -55.92 77.06
CA ASP A 499 -59.03 -56.60 77.96
C ASP A 499 -59.03 -55.96 79.35
N GLY A 500 -59.66 -54.79 79.43
CA GLY A 500 -59.85 -54.02 80.65
C GLY A 500 -58.71 -53.07 81.06
N PRO A 501 -58.95 -52.24 82.11
CA PRO A 501 -58.03 -51.19 82.52
C PRO A 501 -56.70 -51.72 83.09
N GLY A 502 -56.68 -52.97 83.59
CA GLY A 502 -55.46 -53.64 84.03
C GLY A 502 -54.48 -53.92 82.88
N ALA A 503 -55.00 -54.51 81.80
CA ALA A 503 -54.23 -54.80 80.58
C ALA A 503 -53.74 -53.52 79.89
N ALA A 504 -54.57 -52.47 79.86
CA ALA A 504 -54.17 -51.17 79.32
C ALA A 504 -53.00 -50.54 80.09
N ARG A 505 -53.00 -50.64 81.42
CA ARG A 505 -51.92 -50.08 82.25
C ARG A 505 -50.61 -50.85 82.06
N ALA A 506 -50.67 -52.17 81.92
CA ALA A 506 -49.50 -53.00 81.59
C ALA A 506 -48.94 -52.66 80.19
N ALA A 507 -49.81 -52.49 79.18
CA ALA A 507 -49.40 -52.10 77.84
C ALA A 507 -48.74 -50.71 77.78
N VAL A 508 -49.26 -49.73 78.54
CA VAL A 508 -48.65 -48.39 78.62
C VAL A 508 -47.30 -48.44 79.36
N SER A 509 -47.17 -49.21 80.43
CA SER A 509 -45.89 -49.39 81.12
C SER A 509 -44.85 -50.04 80.22
N ALA A 510 -45.21 -51.08 79.47
CA ALA A 510 -44.33 -51.76 78.53
C ALA A 510 -43.84 -50.83 77.41
N LEU A 511 -44.73 -49.99 76.86
CA LEU A 511 -44.32 -48.96 75.89
C LEU A 511 -43.35 -47.94 76.48
N LYS A 512 -43.55 -47.56 77.74
CA LYS A 512 -42.70 -46.59 78.42
C LYS A 512 -41.33 -47.14 78.76
N GLU A 513 -41.24 -48.41 79.17
CA GLU A 513 -39.97 -49.07 79.48
C GLU A 513 -39.13 -49.34 78.23
N ALA A 514 -39.77 -49.64 77.10
CA ALA A 514 -39.09 -49.99 75.87
C ALA A 514 -38.90 -48.82 74.87
N ASP A 515 -39.29 -47.59 75.23
CA ASP A 515 -39.37 -46.44 74.30
C ASP A 515 -40.07 -46.81 72.98
N GLY A 516 -41.16 -47.58 73.10
CA GLY A 516 -41.81 -48.27 71.99
C GLY A 516 -42.66 -47.38 71.08
N GLY A 517 -42.69 -46.07 71.31
CA GLY A 517 -43.49 -45.11 70.54
C GLY A 517 -44.88 -44.85 71.14
N ARG A 518 -45.79 -44.35 70.30
CA ARG A 518 -47.17 -43.98 70.70
C ARG A 518 -48.16 -45.00 70.16
N ALA A 519 -49.12 -45.41 70.98
CA ALA A 519 -50.23 -46.25 70.59
C ALA A 519 -51.54 -45.70 71.17
N ALA A 520 -52.63 -45.82 70.41
CA ALA A 520 -53.98 -45.63 70.93
C ALA A 520 -54.51 -46.98 71.44
N LEU A 521 -55.15 -47.01 72.61
CA LEU A 521 -55.71 -48.22 73.22
C LEU A 521 -57.22 -48.03 73.43
N VAL A 522 -58.00 -49.07 73.19
CA VAL A 522 -59.45 -49.10 73.43
C VAL A 522 -59.79 -50.25 74.38
N LEU A 523 -60.52 -49.94 75.45
CA LEU A 523 -60.90 -50.89 76.49
C LEU A 523 -62.12 -51.69 76.07
N SER A 524 -62.09 -53.01 76.25
CA SER A 524 -63.23 -53.92 76.01
C SER A 524 -64.40 -53.73 76.99
N ASP A 525 -64.12 -53.25 78.20
CA ASP A 525 -65.06 -53.19 79.33
C ASP A 525 -65.59 -51.78 79.63
N TRP A 526 -65.51 -50.86 78.66
CA TRP A 526 -65.99 -49.49 78.84
C TRP A 526 -67.49 -49.49 79.20
N PRO A 527 -67.93 -48.86 80.31
CA PRO A 527 -69.30 -48.95 80.78
C PRO A 527 -70.26 -48.36 79.75
N ALA A 528 -71.20 -49.19 79.28
CA ALA A 528 -72.27 -48.75 78.40
C ALA A 528 -73.17 -47.77 79.16
N ARG A 529 -72.97 -46.46 78.95
CA ARG A 529 -74.00 -45.48 79.30
C ARG A 529 -75.25 -45.81 78.48
N THR A 530 -76.32 -46.24 79.15
CA THR A 530 -77.66 -46.34 78.58
C THR A 530 -78.11 -44.95 78.16
N ILE A 531 -77.88 -44.59 76.90
CA ILE A 531 -78.41 -43.39 76.27
C ILE A 531 -79.82 -43.75 75.77
N PRO A 532 -80.90 -43.05 76.17
CA PRO A 532 -82.24 -43.30 75.65
C PRO A 532 -82.28 -43.03 74.14
N PRO A 533 -83.12 -43.75 73.35
CA PRO A 533 -83.05 -43.74 71.90
C PRO A 533 -83.38 -42.34 71.36
N ARG A 534 -82.35 -41.59 70.97
CA ARG A 534 -82.50 -40.47 70.04
C ARG A 534 -82.30 -41.00 68.63
N SER A 535 -83.30 -40.79 67.78
CA SER A 535 -83.25 -41.09 66.35
C SER A 535 -82.14 -40.28 65.67
N TYR A 536 -80.96 -40.89 65.53
CA TYR A 536 -79.93 -40.47 64.60
C TYR A 536 -79.45 -41.70 63.82
N LEU A 537 -79.28 -41.50 62.52
CA LEU A 537 -78.95 -42.48 61.50
C LEU A 537 -77.94 -43.53 61.99
N ALA A 538 -78.44 -44.75 62.16
CA ALA A 538 -77.60 -45.92 62.31
C ALA A 538 -76.74 -46.07 61.06
N ALA A 539 -75.42 -45.91 61.18
CA ALA A 539 -74.49 -46.52 60.23
C ALA A 539 -74.62 -48.04 60.37
N ARG A 540 -75.58 -48.64 59.64
CA ARG A 540 -75.84 -50.10 59.61
C ARG A 540 -74.77 -50.86 58.80
N GLY A 541 -73.50 -50.55 59.04
CA GLY A 541 -72.39 -51.01 58.20
C GLY A 541 -71.37 -51.93 58.87
N GLY A 542 -71.33 -52.02 60.20
CA GLY A 542 -70.34 -52.81 60.92
C GLY A 542 -70.92 -53.55 62.12
N HIS A 543 -70.41 -54.76 62.37
CA HIS A 543 -70.68 -55.55 63.58
C HIS A 543 -69.34 -55.91 64.23
N TRP A 544 -69.27 -55.79 65.56
CA TRP A 544 -68.14 -56.25 66.37
C TRP A 544 -68.20 -57.78 66.48
N ILE A 545 -67.03 -58.44 66.41
CA ILE A 545 -66.90 -59.90 66.58
C ILE A 545 -66.69 -60.23 68.05
#